data_AF-A0ABD0WHT4-F1
#
_entry.id   AF-A0ABD0WHT4-F1
#
_cell.length_a   1.000
_cell.length_b   1.000
_cell.length_c   1.000
_cell.angle_alpha   90.00
_cell.angle_beta   90.00
_cell.angle_gamma   90.00
#
_symmetry.space_group_name_H-M   'P 1'
#
loop_
_entity.id
_entity.type
_entity.pdbx_description
1 polymer ?
#
loop_
_entity_poly.entity_id
_entity_poly.type
_entity_poly.pdbx_seq_one_letter_code
_entity_poly.pdbx_strand_id
1 'polypeptide(L)'
;MDKRHAFVKNATLYHVILQRQSCLNQFIDGLSYYEVLPLLRENPSMRIILDMPAEKNDVTAEVVAALLKPSYSVLGSNRRPREELMVVKFREFLQCVQNKELHERLEARTLT
;
A
#
# COMPACT_ATOMS: atom_id res chain seq x y z
N MET A 1 -3.61 40.27 -15.96
CA MET A 1 -3.32 39.24 -14.94
C MET A 1 -2.23 39.76 -14.02
N ASP A 2 -2.47 39.72 -12.72
CA ASP A 2 -1.57 40.27 -11.70
C ASP A 2 -0.28 39.45 -11.61
N LYS A 3 0.89 40.11 -11.68
CA LYS A 3 2.22 39.45 -11.69
C LYS A 3 2.41 38.56 -10.45
N ARG A 4 1.80 38.95 -9.32
CA ARG A 4 1.79 38.17 -8.08
C ARG A 4 1.07 36.83 -8.27
N HIS A 5 -0.05 36.82 -8.99
CA HIS A 5 -0.83 35.61 -9.24
C HIS A 5 -0.11 34.65 -10.19
N ALA A 6 0.63 35.18 -11.17
CA ALA A 6 1.47 34.37 -12.07
C ALA A 6 2.65 33.74 -11.30
N PHE A 7 3.29 34.49 -10.41
CA PHE A 7 4.37 33.98 -9.57
C PHE A 7 3.90 32.85 -8.65
N VAL A 8 2.80 33.05 -7.92
CA VAL A 8 2.23 32.02 -7.03
C VAL A 8 1.88 30.76 -7.82
N LYS A 9 1.22 30.90 -8.97
CA LYS A 9 0.88 29.76 -9.84
C LYS A 9 2.12 28.97 -10.28
N ASN A 10 3.18 29.67 -10.69
CA ASN A 10 4.42 29.02 -11.14
C ASN A 10 5.18 28.35 -9.98
N ALA A 11 5.21 28.98 -8.81
CA ALA A 11 5.81 28.38 -7.61
C ALA A 11 5.05 27.12 -7.18
N THR A 12 3.72 27.13 -7.19
CA THR A 12 2.90 25.95 -6.91
C THR A 12 3.14 24.83 -7.93
N LEU A 13 3.14 25.15 -9.22
CA LEU A 13 3.46 24.19 -10.28
C LEU A 13 4.84 23.57 -10.09
N TYR A 14 5.86 24.39 -9.85
CA TYR A 14 7.21 23.93 -9.61
C TYR A 14 7.30 22.99 -8.40
N HIS A 15 6.64 23.35 -7.31
CA HIS A 15 6.64 22.54 -6.09
C HIS A 15 5.91 21.20 -6.28
N VAL A 16 4.79 21.20 -6.99
CA VAL A 16 4.05 19.98 -7.34
C VAL A 16 4.90 19.09 -8.25
N ILE A 17 5.56 19.65 -9.26
CA ILE A 17 6.44 18.91 -10.16
C ILE A 17 7.59 18.27 -9.38
N LEU A 18 8.26 19.02 -8.50
CA LEU A 18 9.34 18.49 -7.66
C LEU A 18 8.88 17.35 -6.75
N GLN A 19 7.73 17.50 -6.09
CA GLN A 19 7.18 16.43 -5.25
C GLN A 19 6.84 15.17 -6.07
N ARG A 20 6.22 15.34 -7.24
CA ARG A 20 5.90 14.21 -8.13
C ARG A 20 7.16 13.55 -8.65
N GLN A 21 8.19 14.32 -8.98
CA GLN A 21 9.47 13.79 -9.44
C GLN A 21 10.20 13.04 -8.34
N SER A 22 10.21 13.55 -7.11
CA SER A 22 10.78 12.84 -5.95
C SER A 22 10.07 11.52 -5.70
N CYS A 23 8.73 11.51 -5.75
CA CYS A 23 7.93 10.28 -5.60
C CYS A 23 8.22 9.27 -6.72
N LEU A 24 8.30 9.72 -7.98
CA LEU A 24 8.65 8.86 -9.11
C LEU A 24 10.07 8.28 -8.97
N ASN A 25 11.04 9.07 -8.52
CA ASN A 25 12.40 8.60 -8.30
C ASN A 25 12.43 7.52 -7.22
N GLN A 26 11.78 7.74 -6.07
CA GLN A 26 11.69 6.75 -5.00
C GLN A 26 11.02 5.45 -5.47
N PHE A 27 9.98 5.57 -6.30
CA PHE A 27 9.31 4.41 -6.87
C PHE A 27 10.23 3.63 -7.83
N ILE A 28 10.97 4.33 -8.70
CA ILE A 28 11.97 3.74 -9.61
C ILE A 28 13.09 3.06 -8.82
N ASP A 29 13.58 3.70 -7.76
CA ASP A 29 14.63 3.16 -6.90
C ASP A 29 14.17 1.87 -6.22
N GLY A 30 12.94 1.85 -5.70
CA GLY A 30 12.33 0.66 -5.12
C GLY A 30 12.17 -0.48 -6.13
N LEU A 31 11.65 -0.18 -7.32
CA LEU A 31 11.53 -1.18 -8.39
C LEU A 31 12.90 -1.70 -8.84
N SER A 32 13.93 -0.86 -8.83
CA SER A 32 15.30 -1.26 -9.18
C SER A 32 15.89 -2.17 -8.11
N TYR A 33 15.69 -1.84 -6.83
CA TYR A 33 16.21 -2.61 -5.70
C TYR A 33 15.69 -4.05 -5.67
N TYR A 34 14.42 -4.25 -6.01
CA TYR A 34 13.81 -5.59 -6.09
C TYR A 34 13.94 -6.24 -7.48
N GLU A 35 14.76 -5.70 -8.38
CA GLU A 35 14.96 -6.21 -9.75
C GLU A 35 13.68 -6.30 -10.59
N VAL A 36 12.63 -5.57 -10.23
CA VAL A 36 11.36 -5.52 -10.96
C VAL A 36 11.44 -4.55 -12.14
N LEU A 37 12.23 -3.48 -12.01
CA LEU A 37 12.36 -2.46 -13.05
C LEU A 37 12.87 -3.01 -14.40
N PRO A 38 13.93 -3.85 -14.46
CA PRO A 38 14.35 -4.49 -15.70
C PRO A 38 13.25 -5.34 -16.33
N LEU A 39 12.56 -6.14 -15.51
CA LEU A 39 11.49 -7.02 -15.99
C LEU A 39 10.33 -6.24 -16.63
N LEU A 40 9.96 -5.09 -16.06
CA LEU A 40 8.93 -4.19 -16.61
C LEU A 40 9.38 -3.46 -17.89
N ARG A 41 10.68 -3.23 -18.05
CA ARG A 41 11.27 -2.61 -19.26
C ARG A 41 11.35 -3.61 -20.41
N GLU A 42 11.75 -4.84 -20.11
CA GLU A 42 11.90 -5.94 -21.08
C GLU A 42 10.55 -6.53 -21.50
N ASN A 43 9.56 -6.53 -20.60
CA ASN A 43 8.24 -7.10 -20.85
C ASN A 43 7.13 -6.04 -20.69
N PRO A 44 6.75 -5.35 -21.79
CA PRO A 44 5.68 -4.34 -21.75
C PRO A 44 4.33 -4.89 -21.26
N SER A 45 4.07 -6.18 -21.46
CA SER A 45 2.85 -6.86 -20.99
C SER A 45 2.74 -6.92 -19.46
N MET A 46 3.86 -6.92 -18.73
CA MET A 46 3.84 -6.90 -17.27
C MET A 46 3.46 -5.54 -16.69
N ARG A 47 3.37 -4.48 -17.51
CA ARG A 47 2.89 -3.17 -17.04
C ARG A 47 1.46 -3.23 -16.51
N ILE A 48 0.69 -4.26 -16.88
CA ILE A 48 -0.62 -4.54 -16.28
C ILE A 48 -0.58 -4.74 -14.76
N ILE A 49 0.57 -5.12 -14.19
CA ILE A 49 0.76 -5.22 -12.74
C ILE A 49 0.78 -3.83 -12.08
N LEU A 50 1.20 -2.81 -12.83
CA LEU A 50 1.17 -1.42 -12.41
C LEU A 50 -0.17 -0.74 -12.68
N ASP A 51 -1.05 -1.37 -13.47
CA ASP A 51 -2.39 -0.85 -13.70
C ASP A 51 -3.15 -0.92 -12.38
N MET A 52 -3.35 0.25 -11.79
CA MET A 52 -4.32 0.42 -10.72
C MET A 52 -5.69 0.15 -11.33
N PRO A 53 -6.44 -0.87 -10.86
CA PRO A 53 -7.74 -1.16 -11.42
C PRO A 53 -8.63 0.09 -11.26
N ALA A 54 -9.34 0.45 -12.34
CA ALA A 54 -10.16 1.66 -12.40
C ALA A 54 -11.28 1.64 -11.34
N GLU A 55 -11.78 0.44 -11.06
CA GLU A 55 -12.52 0.16 -9.84
C GLU A 55 -11.50 -0.29 -8.80
N LYS A 56 -11.50 0.35 -7.62
CA LYS A 56 -10.94 -0.33 -6.45
C LYS A 56 -11.64 -1.68 -6.41
N ASN A 57 -10.92 -2.76 -6.68
CA ASN A 57 -11.42 -4.07 -6.31
C ASN A 57 -11.68 -3.94 -4.80
N ASP A 58 -12.95 -3.84 -4.42
CA ASP A 58 -13.39 -3.82 -3.02
C ASP A 58 -13.14 -5.24 -2.48
N VAL A 59 -11.85 -5.56 -2.34
CA VAL A 59 -11.38 -6.76 -1.69
C VAL A 59 -11.63 -6.52 -0.22
N THR A 60 -12.78 -7.00 0.24
CA THR A 60 -13.16 -6.93 1.65
C THR A 60 -12.26 -7.82 2.49
N ALA A 61 -12.15 -7.50 3.76
CA ALA A 61 -11.50 -8.31 4.78
C ALA A 61 -12.06 -9.74 4.78
N GLU A 62 -13.38 -9.91 4.58
CA GLU A 62 -13.99 -11.23 4.40
C GLU A 62 -13.41 -12.01 3.22
N VAL A 63 -13.23 -11.39 2.05
CA VAL A 63 -12.67 -12.07 0.86
C VAL A 63 -11.25 -12.55 1.15
N VAL A 64 -10.41 -11.71 1.78
CA VAL A 64 -9.04 -12.11 2.16
C VAL A 64 -9.05 -13.20 3.24
N ALA A 65 -9.92 -13.08 4.25
CA ALA A 65 -10.03 -14.06 5.32
C ALA A 65 -10.53 -15.43 4.83
N ALA A 66 -11.40 -15.46 3.81
CA ALA A 66 -11.91 -16.67 3.19
C ALA A 66 -10.85 -17.40 2.35
N LEU A 67 -9.91 -16.67 1.76
CA LEU A 67 -8.77 -17.24 1.03
C LEU A 67 -7.66 -17.73 1.95
N LEU A 68 -7.65 -17.28 3.21
CA LEU A 68 -6.65 -17.67 4.20
C LEU A 68 -6.79 -19.16 4.54
N LYS A 69 -5.77 -19.96 4.20
CA LYS A 69 -5.65 -21.37 4.60
C LYS A 69 -4.50 -21.54 5.60
N PRO A 70 -4.73 -21.20 6.89
CA PRO A 70 -3.70 -21.32 7.90
C PRO A 70 -3.36 -22.80 8.15
N SER A 71 -2.06 -23.08 8.20
CA SER A 71 -1.54 -24.36 8.66
C SER A 71 -1.20 -24.26 10.14
N TYR A 72 -1.69 -25.22 10.91
CA TYR A 72 -1.45 -25.27 12.35
C TYR A 72 -0.53 -26.43 12.69
N SER A 73 0.25 -26.25 13.75
CA SER A 73 0.93 -27.33 14.44
C SER A 73 -0.06 -28.40 14.90
N VAL A 74 0.42 -29.63 15.10
CA VAL A 74 -0.39 -30.75 15.60
C VAL A 74 -1.11 -30.44 16.92
N LEU A 75 -2.25 -31.09 17.16
CA LEU A 75 -3.01 -30.98 18.41
C LEU A 75 -2.12 -31.35 19.60
N GLY A 76 -2.12 -30.52 20.64
CA GLY A 76 -1.27 -30.66 21.82
C GLY A 76 0.08 -29.92 21.74
N SER A 77 0.45 -29.35 20.58
CA SER A 77 1.61 -28.47 20.49
C SER A 77 1.39 -27.16 21.24
N ASN A 78 2.36 -26.76 22.07
CA ASN A 78 2.36 -25.48 22.79
C ASN A 78 2.35 -24.26 21.84
N ARG A 79 2.70 -24.47 20.56
CA ARG A 79 2.69 -23.42 19.53
C ARG A 79 1.31 -23.19 18.95
N ARG A 80 0.47 -24.22 18.90
CA ARG A 80 -0.83 -24.19 18.24
C ARG A 80 -1.77 -23.10 18.79
N PRO A 81 -1.92 -22.91 20.12
CA PRO A 81 -2.75 -21.82 20.64
C PRO A 81 -2.29 -20.42 20.20
N ARG A 82 -0.97 -20.23 20.02
CA ARG A 82 -0.40 -18.95 19.54
C ARG A 82 -0.65 -18.75 18.05
N GLU A 83 -0.54 -19.81 17.25
CA GLU A 83 -0.83 -19.79 15.81
C GLU A 83 -2.31 -19.49 15.56
N GLU A 84 -3.21 -20.13 16.31
CA GLU A 84 -4.66 -19.88 16.26
C GLU A 84 -4.98 -18.43 16.64
N LEU A 85 -4.38 -17.93 17.73
CA LEU A 85 -4.54 -16.53 18.14
C LEU A 85 -4.03 -15.54 17.07
N MET A 86 -2.90 -15.84 16.43
CA MET A 86 -2.32 -14.99 15.38
C MET A 86 -3.28 -14.87 14.18
N VAL A 87 -3.93 -15.96 13.78
CA VAL A 87 -4.93 -15.94 12.70
C VAL A 87 -6.15 -15.10 13.08
N VAL A 88 -6.61 -15.19 14.33
CA VAL A 88 -7.72 -14.34 14.82
C VAL A 88 -7.32 -12.86 14.78
N LYS A 89 -6.13 -12.52 15.30
CA LYS A 89 -5.61 -11.14 15.28
C LYS A 89 -5.39 -10.61 13.87
N PHE A 90 -4.96 -11.46 12.94
CA PHE A 90 -4.82 -11.07 11.55
C PHE A 90 -6.18 -10.75 10.90
N ARG A 91 -7.23 -11.52 11.20
CA ARG A 91 -8.59 -11.22 10.71
C ARG A 91 -9.14 -9.92 11.29
N GLU A 92 -8.96 -9.68 12.59
CA GLU A 92 -9.32 -8.40 13.24
C GLU A 92 -8.57 -7.23 12.58
N PHE A 93 -7.29 -7.40 12.29
CA PHE A 93 -6.48 -6.39 11.59
C PHE A 93 -7.03 -6.07 10.20
N LEU A 94 -7.39 -7.07 9.40
CA LEU A 94 -7.98 -6.86 8.08
C LEU A 94 -9.27 -6.04 8.16
N GLN A 95 -10.11 -6.30 9.17
CA GLN A 95 -11.32 -5.52 9.42
C GLN A 95 -11.01 -4.07 9.80
N CYS A 96 -10.02 -3.81 10.66
CA CYS A 96 -9.58 -2.45 10.98
C CYS A 96 -9.02 -1.69 9.76
N VAL A 97 -8.33 -2.38 8.85
CA VAL A 97 -7.84 -1.79 7.59
C VAL A 97 -9.00 -1.39 6.70
N GLN A 98 -9.99 -2.28 6.52
CA GLN A 98 -11.17 -1.99 5.72
C GLN A 98 -12.00 -0.84 6.30
N ASN A 99 -12.14 -0.80 7.63
CA ASN A 99 -12.87 0.25 8.35
C ASN A 99 -12.10 1.58 8.42
N LYS A 100 -10.88 1.66 7.86
CA LYS A 100 -9.99 2.84 7.91
C LYS A 100 -9.57 3.29 9.31
N GLU A 101 -9.92 2.58 10.38
CA GLU A 101 -9.48 2.84 11.76
C GLU A 101 -7.95 2.91 11.87
N LEU A 102 -7.24 2.10 11.09
CA LEU A 102 -5.77 2.11 11.06
C LEU A 102 -5.20 3.39 10.47
N HIS A 103 -5.86 3.98 9.47
CA HIS A 103 -5.44 5.25 8.88
C HIS A 103 -5.61 6.39 9.89
N GLU A 104 -6.76 6.45 10.58
CA GLU A 104 -7.03 7.45 11.62
C GLU A 104 -6.04 7.35 12.79
N ARG A 105 -5.71 6.12 13.23
CA ARG A 105 -4.73 5.90 14.31
C ARG A 105 -3.29 6.18 13.91
N LEU A 106 -2.94 6.03 12.63
CA LEU A 106 -1.60 6.34 12.12
C LEU A 106 -1.44 7.84 11.87
N GLU A 107 -2.44 8.52 11.32
CA GLU A 107 -2.41 9.99 11.17
C GLU A 107 -2.30 10.69 12.52
N ALA A 108 -3.03 10.21 13.53
CA ALA A 108 -2.95 10.71 14.90
C ALA A 108 -1.55 10.57 15.53
N ARG A 109 -0.73 9.62 15.07
CA ARG A 109 0.66 9.43 15.56
C ARG A 109 1.68 10.34 14.89
N THR A 110 1.40 10.85 13.69
CA THR A 110 2.28 11.78 12.97
C THR A 110 2.11 13.25 13.38
N LEU A 111 1.15 13.54 14.26
CA LEU A 111 0.88 14.88 14.79
C LEU A 111 1.61 15.19 16.13
N THR A 112 2.59 14.38 16.51
CA THR A 112 3.52 14.61 17.64
C THR A 112 4.94 14.70 17.12
#